data_AF-A0AAJ7PJX0-F1
#
_entry.id   AF-A0AAJ7PJX0-F1
#
_cell.length_a   1.000
_cell.length_b   1.000
_cell.length_c   1.000
_cell.angle_alpha   90.00
_cell.angle_beta   90.00
_cell.angle_gamma   90.00
#
_symmetry.space_group_name_H-M   'P 1'
#
loop_
_entity.id
_entity.type
_entity.pdbx_description
1 polymer ?
#
loop_
_entity_poly.entity_id
_entity_poly.type
_entity_poly.pdbx_seq_one_letter_code
_entity_poly.pdbx_strand_id
1 'polypeptide(L)'
;MLSALNSKMSKIFLFYIPAKDIKMIQGNTAEAILAQSREVLQTKGEWELADIEIVPSTLMISDGSYSDIKFFIILKRRPILYVVNLLIPSCFLMAVDLFSFLLPPQNVDRAAFKMTLILGYTVFLLIMNDLLPVTGDSTPLISE
;
A
#
# COMPACT_ATOMS: atom_id res chain seq x y z
N MET A 1 -12.84 0.80 -67.38
CA MET A 1 -13.04 1.61 -66.15
C MET A 1 -12.86 0.82 -64.86
N LEU A 2 -13.32 -0.46 -64.80
CA LEU A 2 -13.13 -1.35 -63.64
C LEU A 2 -11.70 -1.88 -63.43
N SER A 3 -10.83 -1.93 -64.46
CA SER A 3 -9.43 -2.38 -64.29
C SER A 3 -8.50 -1.32 -63.67
N ALA A 4 -8.79 -0.03 -63.90
CA ALA A 4 -8.02 1.08 -63.32
C ALA A 4 -8.32 1.30 -61.83
N LEU A 5 -9.53 0.94 -61.37
CA LEU A 5 -9.90 0.96 -59.95
C LEU A 5 -9.22 -0.16 -59.16
N ASN A 6 -9.04 -1.34 -59.76
CA ASN A 6 -8.42 -2.49 -59.08
C ASN A 6 -6.90 -2.32 -58.87
N SER A 7 -6.21 -1.68 -59.82
CA SER A 7 -4.79 -1.32 -59.67
C SER A 7 -4.56 -0.22 -58.61
N LYS A 8 -5.53 0.69 -58.43
CA LYS A 8 -5.49 1.73 -57.38
C LYS A 8 -5.93 1.21 -56.01
N MET A 9 -6.83 0.23 -55.93
CA MET A 9 -7.20 -0.44 -54.67
C MET A 9 -6.12 -1.41 -54.18
N SER A 10 -5.40 -2.08 -55.08
CA SER A 10 -4.27 -2.94 -54.70
C SER A 10 -3.09 -2.17 -54.08
N LYS A 11 -2.96 -0.85 -54.37
CA LYS A 11 -1.95 0.03 -53.76
C LYS A 11 -2.34 0.63 -52.42
N ILE A 12 -3.58 0.43 -51.94
CA ILE A 12 -4.05 0.98 -50.66
C ILE A 12 -3.94 -0.05 -49.52
N PHE A 13 -3.71 -1.33 -49.82
CA PHE A 13 -3.65 -2.41 -48.82
C PHE A 13 -2.27 -3.10 -48.70
N LEU A 14 -1.18 -2.38 -48.93
CA LEU A 14 0.18 -2.86 -48.63
C LEU A 14 1.04 -1.80 -47.96
N PHE A 15 0.50 -1.14 -46.94
CA PHE A 15 1.31 -0.74 -45.80
C PHE A 15 1.01 -1.69 -44.64
N TYR A 16 1.37 -2.96 -44.82
CA TYR A 16 1.80 -3.74 -43.66
C TYR A 16 3.09 -3.05 -43.24
N ILE A 17 3.00 -2.11 -42.30
CA ILE A 17 4.18 -1.63 -41.60
C ILE A 17 4.53 -2.80 -40.69
N PRO A 18 5.56 -3.62 -40.96
CA PRO A 18 6.09 -4.48 -39.92
C PRO A 18 6.70 -3.51 -38.90
N ALA A 19 5.90 -3.05 -37.94
CA ALA A 19 6.40 -2.35 -36.78
C ALA A 19 7.11 -3.40 -35.93
N LYS A 20 8.31 -3.78 -36.37
CA LYS A 20 9.18 -4.73 -35.68
C LYS A 20 9.75 -4.13 -34.39
N ASP A 21 9.70 -2.81 -34.27
CA ASP A 21 10.32 -2.07 -33.17
C ASP A 21 9.38 -0.99 -32.61
N ILE A 22 8.29 -1.40 -31.95
CA ILE A 22 7.60 -0.48 -31.03
C ILE A 22 8.49 -0.38 -29.79
N LYS A 23 9.38 0.62 -29.77
CA LYS A 23 10.17 0.96 -28.59
C LYS A 23 9.29 1.80 -27.66
N MET A 24 8.93 1.23 -26.50
CA MET A 24 8.21 2.01 -25.50
C MET A 24 9.20 3.01 -24.88
N ILE A 25 8.97 4.29 -25.11
CA ILE A 25 9.76 5.39 -24.54
C ILE A 25 8.90 6.03 -23.45
N GLN A 26 9.50 6.23 -22.28
CA GLN A 26 8.84 6.88 -21.18
C GLN A 26 8.58 8.36 -21.53
N GLY A 27 7.33 8.82 -21.44
CA GLY A 27 6.97 10.20 -21.74
C GLY A 27 7.42 11.20 -20.67
N ASN A 28 7.46 10.79 -19.40
CA ASN A 28 7.81 11.62 -18.23
C ASN A 28 8.84 10.91 -17.36
N THR A 29 9.81 11.63 -16.80
CA THR A 29 10.81 11.08 -15.88
C THR A 29 10.15 10.43 -14.66
N ALA A 30 10.79 9.39 -14.10
CA ALA A 30 10.33 8.72 -12.87
C ALA A 30 10.07 9.70 -11.71
N GLU A 31 10.90 10.74 -11.58
CA GLU A 31 10.73 11.81 -10.58
C GLU A 31 9.41 12.59 -10.74
N ALA A 32 9.02 12.90 -11.97
CA ALA A 32 7.78 13.63 -12.25
C ALA A 32 6.54 12.75 -11.96
N ILE A 33 6.61 11.46 -12.32
CA ILE A 33 5.56 10.47 -12.02
C ILE A 33 5.43 10.28 -10.51
N LEU A 34 6.54 10.22 -9.79
CA LEU A 34 6.57 10.11 -8.34
C LEU A 34 5.97 11.35 -7.65
N ALA A 35 6.33 12.56 -8.10
CA ALA A 35 5.80 13.80 -7.54
C ALA A 35 4.27 13.87 -7.69
N GLN A 36 3.76 13.58 -8.88
CA GLN A 36 2.32 13.58 -9.16
C GLN A 36 1.59 12.47 -8.38
N SER A 37 2.17 11.26 -8.34
CA SER A 37 1.56 10.13 -7.64
C SER A 37 1.54 10.32 -6.12
N ARG A 38 2.56 10.98 -5.57
CA ARG A 38 2.65 11.30 -4.13
C ARG A 38 1.51 12.22 -3.69
N GLU A 39 1.17 13.23 -4.47
CA GLU A 39 0.08 14.17 -4.15
C GLU A 39 -1.28 13.45 -4.09
N VAL A 40 -1.54 12.56 -5.04
CA VAL A 40 -2.78 11.76 -5.07
C VAL A 40 -2.83 10.78 -3.89
N LEU A 41 -1.73 10.11 -3.57
CA LEU A 41 -1.70 9.06 -2.52
C LEU A 41 -1.68 9.60 -1.09
N GLN A 42 -1.21 10.84 -0.86
CA GLN A 42 -1.29 11.47 0.47
C GLN A 42 -2.72 11.60 1.01
N THR A 43 -3.72 11.60 0.12
CA THR A 43 -5.11 11.86 0.50
C THR A 43 -5.87 10.63 1.03
N LYS A 44 -5.32 9.40 0.95
CA LYS A 44 -6.16 8.19 1.03
C LYS A 44 -5.64 6.91 1.73
N GLY A 45 -4.58 6.89 2.55
CA GLY A 45 -4.32 5.62 3.28
C GLY A 45 -3.16 5.49 4.25
N GLU A 46 -3.14 4.31 4.89
CA GLU A 46 -2.11 3.77 5.80
C GLU A 46 -0.71 3.61 5.15
N TRP A 47 -0.67 3.71 3.82
CA TRP A 47 0.49 3.49 2.98
C TRP A 47 1.01 4.80 2.41
N GLU A 48 2.27 5.08 2.67
CA GLU A 48 3.02 6.14 2.03
C GLU A 48 3.68 5.60 0.77
N LEU A 49 3.57 6.34 -0.34
CA LEU A 49 4.41 6.10 -1.50
C LEU A 49 5.86 6.45 -1.15
N ALA A 50 6.68 5.41 -0.98
CA ALA A 50 8.09 5.57 -0.67
C ALA A 50 8.84 5.95 -1.94
N ASP A 51 8.69 5.16 -3.01
CA ASP A 51 9.39 5.39 -4.26
C ASP A 51 8.70 4.73 -5.48
N ILE A 52 9.04 5.18 -6.69
CA ILE A 52 8.62 4.57 -7.97
C ILE A 52 9.85 4.42 -8.86
N GLU A 53 10.25 3.19 -9.12
CA GLU A 53 11.36 2.88 -10.02
C GLU A 53 10.82 2.39 -11.38
N ILE A 54 11.43 2.85 -12.46
CA ILE A 54 10.97 2.55 -13.82
C ILE A 54 12.14 1.99 -14.61
N VAL A 55 12.05 0.70 -14.90
CA VAL A 55 13.12 -0.04 -15.57
C VAL A 55 12.64 -0.43 -16.97
N PRO A 56 13.25 0.12 -18.04
CA PRO A 56 13.00 -0.40 -19.37
C PRO A 56 13.62 -1.79 -19.47
N SER A 57 12.82 -2.77 -19.90
CA SER A 57 13.28 -4.13 -20.14
C SER A 57 12.98 -4.55 -21.57
N THR A 58 13.56 -5.67 -21.98
CA THR A 58 13.23 -6.31 -23.25
C THR A 58 12.96 -7.77 -22.97
N LEU A 59 11.75 -8.21 -23.29
CA LEU A 59 11.36 -9.61 -23.20
C LEU A 59 11.81 -10.33 -24.47
N MET A 60 12.68 -11.32 -24.30
CA MET A 60 13.13 -12.20 -25.38
C MET A 60 12.24 -13.44 -25.39
N ILE A 61 11.34 -13.55 -26.36
CA ILE A 61 10.50 -14.73 -26.60
C ILE A 61 11.01 -15.42 -27.88
N SER A 62 10.77 -16.73 -28.05
CA SER A 62 11.31 -17.50 -29.19
C SER A 62 10.98 -16.92 -30.57
N ASP A 63 9.91 -16.13 -30.68
CA ASP A 63 9.45 -15.46 -31.91
C ASP A 63 9.91 -13.98 -32.05
N GLY A 64 10.65 -13.40 -31.09
CA GLY A 64 11.18 -12.04 -31.21
C GLY A 64 11.47 -11.32 -29.89
N SER A 65 12.12 -10.14 -30.00
CA SER A 65 12.37 -9.21 -28.89
C SER A 65 11.24 -8.20 -28.77
N TYR A 66 10.61 -8.12 -27.60
CA TYR A 66 9.53 -7.17 -27.30
C TYR A 66 10.00 -6.15 -26.27
N SER A 67 9.82 -4.85 -26.54
CA SER A 67 10.11 -3.79 -25.58
C SER A 67 9.04 -3.79 -24.48
N ASP A 68 9.46 -3.91 -23.22
CA ASP A 68 8.59 -3.78 -22.05
C ASP A 68 9.10 -2.69 -21.09
N ILE A 69 8.21 -2.11 -20.29
CA ILE A 69 8.59 -1.16 -19.24
C ILE A 69 8.00 -1.70 -17.94
N LYS A 70 8.85 -1.89 -16.94
CA LYS A 70 8.44 -2.32 -15.60
C LYS A 70 8.38 -1.12 -14.67
N PHE A 71 7.24 -0.97 -14.00
CA PHE A 71 7.03 0.02 -12.96
C PHE A 71 7.05 -0.69 -11.61
N PHE A 72 8.01 -0.35 -10.77
CA PHE A 72 8.11 -0.82 -9.39
C PHE A 72 7.56 0.26 -8.47
N ILE A 73 6.48 -0.03 -7.76
CA ILE A 73 5.85 0.89 -6.81
C ILE A 73 6.20 0.42 -5.41
N ILE A 74 6.98 1.22 -4.69
CA ILE A 74 7.45 0.91 -3.34
C ILE A 74 6.56 1.66 -2.35
N LEU A 75 5.81 0.91 -1.55
CA LEU A 75 4.88 1.44 -0.54
C LEU A 75 5.42 1.14 0.86
N LYS A 76 5.32 2.12 1.76
CA LYS A 76 5.74 2.00 3.18
C LYS A 76 4.54 2.18 4.10
N ARG A 77 4.31 1.24 5.04
CA ARG A 77 3.31 1.42 6.10
C ARG A 77 3.77 2.48 7.10
N ARG A 78 2.86 3.37 7.51
CA ARG A 78 3.10 4.34 8.60
C ARG A 78 2.43 3.85 9.90
N PRO A 79 3.15 3.22 10.84
CA PRO A 79 2.54 2.72 12.09
C PRO A 79 2.20 3.84 13.09
N ILE A 80 2.67 5.08 12.85
CA ILE A 80 2.59 6.18 13.83
C ILE A 80 1.17 6.49 14.30
N LEU A 81 0.18 6.42 13.41
CA LEU A 81 -1.22 6.67 13.77
C LEU A 81 -1.77 5.60 14.71
N TYR A 82 -1.40 4.34 14.51
CA TYR A 82 -1.76 3.25 15.42
C TYR A 82 -1.09 3.39 16.78
N VAL A 83 0.19 3.73 16.80
CA VAL A 83 0.94 3.93 18.05
C VAL A 83 0.32 5.07 18.86
N VAL A 84 -0.05 6.19 18.23
CA VAL A 84 -0.74 7.30 18.89
C VAL A 84 -2.13 6.88 19.39
N ASN A 85 -2.90 6.14 18.59
CA ASN A 85 -4.19 5.59 18.99
C ASN A 85 -4.09 4.60 20.16
N LEU A 86 -2.92 4.00 20.39
CA LEU A 86 -2.65 3.10 21.51
C LEU A 86 -2.12 3.84 22.75
N LEU A 87 -1.37 4.91 22.53
CA LEU A 87 -0.79 5.74 23.58
C LEU A 87 -1.84 6.57 24.32
N ILE A 88 -2.83 7.13 23.61
CA ILE A 88 -3.91 7.93 24.23
C ILE A 88 -4.68 7.12 25.30
N PRO A 89 -5.17 5.90 25.00
CA PRO A 89 -5.90 5.09 25.97
C PRO A 89 -4.99 4.55 27.07
N SER A 90 -3.71 4.28 26.76
CA SER A 90 -2.72 3.89 27.77
C SER A 90 -2.48 5.01 28.80
N CYS A 91 -2.27 6.24 28.34
CA CYS A 91 -2.13 7.40 29.23
C CYS A 91 -3.39 7.64 30.08
N PHE A 92 -4.59 7.45 29.50
CA PHE A 92 -5.85 7.53 30.24
C PHE A 92 -5.91 6.49 31.37
N LEU A 93 -5.54 5.24 31.10
CA LEU A 93 -5.52 4.19 32.12
C LEU A 93 -4.51 4.47 33.23
N MET A 94 -3.33 4.99 32.89
CA MET A 94 -2.34 5.41 33.89
C MET A 94 -2.89 6.52 34.79
N ALA A 95 -3.58 7.52 34.21
CA ALA A 95 -4.20 8.58 35.00
C ALA A 95 -5.30 8.05 35.94
N VAL A 96 -6.12 7.11 35.47
CA VAL A 96 -7.16 6.46 36.29
C VAL A 96 -6.55 5.61 37.42
N ASP A 97 -5.46 4.91 37.18
CA ASP A 97 -4.76 4.16 38.23
C ASP A 97 -4.18 5.10 39.31
N LEU A 98 -3.56 6.22 38.91
CA LEU A 98 -3.13 7.27 39.85
C LEU A 98 -4.30 7.88 40.64
N PHE A 99 -5.42 8.16 39.97
CA PHE A 99 -6.61 8.68 40.63
C PHE A 99 -7.20 7.68 41.64
N SER A 100 -7.08 6.38 41.36
CA SER A 100 -7.48 5.31 42.29
C SER A 100 -6.73 5.37 43.62
N PHE A 101 -5.44 5.72 43.58
CA PHE A 101 -4.63 5.91 44.80
C PHE A 101 -5.03 7.14 45.60
N LEU A 102 -5.54 8.18 44.93
CA LEU A 102 -6.04 9.40 45.58
C LEU A 102 -7.40 9.20 46.25
N LEU A 103 -8.18 8.19 45.85
CA LEU A 103 -9.46 7.91 46.49
C LEU A 103 -9.28 7.27 47.88
N PRO A 104 -9.96 7.81 48.92
CA PRO A 104 -9.86 7.30 50.27
C PRO A 104 -10.36 5.85 50.35
N PRO A 105 -9.60 4.93 51.00
CA PRO A 105 -9.89 3.49 51.04
C PRO A 105 -11.19 3.10 51.73
N GLN A 106 -11.79 4.02 52.50
CA GLN A 106 -12.87 3.66 53.42
C GLN A 106 -14.24 3.53 52.75
N ASN A 107 -14.41 4.10 51.55
CA ASN A 107 -15.71 4.16 50.87
C ASN A 107 -15.74 3.42 49.52
N VAL A 108 -14.60 2.93 49.03
CA VAL A 108 -14.49 2.29 47.71
C VAL A 108 -13.77 0.95 47.79
N ASP A 109 -14.41 -0.09 47.28
CA ASP A 109 -13.78 -1.39 47.07
C ASP A 109 -12.71 -1.28 45.98
N ARG A 110 -11.46 -1.08 46.42
CA ARG A 110 -10.28 -0.97 45.58
C ARG A 110 -10.07 -2.22 44.71
N ALA A 111 -10.48 -3.40 45.19
CA ALA A 111 -10.36 -4.63 44.44
C ALA A 111 -11.34 -4.64 43.26
N ALA A 112 -12.62 -4.33 43.51
CA ALA A 112 -13.62 -4.22 42.44
C ALA A 112 -13.22 -3.15 41.40
N PHE A 113 -12.73 -1.98 41.83
CA PHE A 113 -12.29 -0.93 40.92
C PHE A 113 -11.13 -1.39 40.02
N LYS A 114 -10.09 -2.03 40.59
CA LYS A 114 -8.96 -2.54 39.80
C LYS A 114 -9.36 -3.69 38.87
N MET A 115 -10.32 -4.53 39.25
CA MET A 115 -10.87 -5.57 38.37
C MET A 115 -11.56 -4.96 37.14
N THR A 116 -12.39 -3.92 37.32
CA THR A 116 -13.02 -3.22 36.20
C THR A 116 -11.98 -2.53 35.30
N LEU A 117 -10.92 -1.98 35.87
CA LEU A 117 -9.81 -1.38 35.12
C LEU A 117 -9.08 -2.41 34.24
N ILE A 118 -8.77 -3.59 34.79
CA ILE A 118 -8.13 -4.69 34.04
C ILE A 118 -9.04 -5.21 32.92
N LEU A 119 -10.34 -5.32 33.19
CA LEU A 119 -11.32 -5.73 32.19
C LEU A 119 -11.36 -4.72 31.02
N GLY A 120 -11.46 -3.41 31.33
CA GLY A 120 -11.43 -2.35 30.33
C GLY A 120 -10.14 -2.32 29.51
N TYR A 121 -8.99 -2.55 30.15
CA TYR A 121 -7.70 -2.68 29.47
C TYR A 121 -7.66 -3.86 28.50
N THR A 122 -8.16 -5.02 28.93
CA THR A 122 -8.17 -6.23 28.10
C THR A 122 -9.07 -6.06 26.87
N VAL A 123 -10.25 -5.46 27.05
CA VAL A 123 -11.17 -5.15 25.94
C VAL A 123 -10.53 -4.15 24.98
N PHE A 124 -9.89 -3.10 25.51
CA PHE A 124 -9.16 -2.13 24.69
C PHE A 124 -8.04 -2.78 23.86
N LEU A 125 -7.22 -3.62 24.50
CA LEU A 125 -6.15 -4.36 23.83
C LEU A 125 -6.69 -5.30 22.75
N LEU A 126 -7.81 -5.98 23.00
CA LEU A 126 -8.43 -6.88 22.03
C LEU A 126 -8.87 -6.11 20.78
N ILE A 127 -9.57 -4.98 20.96
CA ILE A 127 -9.98 -4.11 19.85
C ILE A 127 -8.76 -3.56 19.10
N MET A 128 -7.70 -3.16 19.81
CA MET A 128 -6.47 -2.71 19.16
C MET A 128 -5.74 -3.83 18.44
N ASN A 129 -5.76 -5.06 18.96
CA ASN A 129 -5.18 -6.22 18.33
C ASN A 129 -5.93 -6.62 17.05
N ASP A 130 -7.24 -6.41 17.00
CA ASP A 130 -8.05 -6.60 15.80
C ASP A 130 -7.83 -5.50 14.74
N LEU A 131 -7.54 -4.26 15.19
CA LEU A 131 -7.29 -3.10 14.31
C LEU A 131 -5.86 -3.05 13.76
N LEU A 132 -4.88 -3.45 14.56
CA LEU A 132 -3.56 -3.76 14.04
C LEU A 132 -3.76 -5.00 13.16
N PRO A 133 -3.35 -5.00 11.89
CA PRO A 133 -3.36 -6.23 11.13
C PRO A 133 -2.47 -7.20 11.91
N VAL A 134 -3.09 -8.17 12.59
CA VAL A 134 -2.37 -9.26 13.23
C VAL A 134 -1.42 -9.73 12.18
N THR A 135 -0.13 -9.56 12.46
CA THR A 135 0.95 -10.11 11.65
C THR A 135 0.92 -11.60 11.92
N GLY A 136 -0.20 -12.24 11.55
CA GLY A 136 -0.25 -13.64 11.19
C GLY A 136 0.46 -13.71 9.86
N ASP A 137 1.79 -13.48 9.91
CA ASP A 137 2.68 -13.95 8.90
C ASP A 137 2.36 -15.44 8.78
N SER A 138 1.71 -15.79 7.68
CA SER A 138 2.12 -16.94 6.91
C SER A 138 3.63 -17.05 7.07
N THR A 139 4.09 -17.98 7.91
CA THR A 139 5.47 -18.43 7.88
C THR A 139 5.80 -18.63 6.42
N PRO A 140 6.75 -17.88 5.82
CA PRO A 140 7.12 -18.12 4.45
C PRO A 140 7.79 -19.49 4.45
N LEU A 141 6.99 -20.53 4.22
CA LEU A 141 7.41 -21.88 3.94
C LEU A 141 8.02 -21.87 2.54
N ILE A 142 9.17 -21.20 2.42
CA ILE A 142 10.21 -21.64 1.51
C ILE A 142 10.77 -22.92 2.14
N SER A 143 10.13 -24.04 1.81
CA SER A 143 10.73 -25.36 1.57
C SER A 143 9.64 -26.44 1.50
N GLU A 144 9.11 -26.69 0.30
CA GLU A 144 9.21 -28.02 -0.34
C GLU A 144 9.15 -27.87 -1.86
#